data_AF-A0AAU9WL08-F1
#
_entry.id   AF-A0AAU9WL08-F1
#
_cell.length_a   1.000
_cell.length_b   1.000
_cell.length_c   1.000
_cell.angle_alpha   90.00
_cell.angle_beta   90.00
_cell.angle_gamma   90.00
#
_symmetry.space_group_name_H-M   'P 1'
#
loop_
_entity.id
_entity.type
_entity.pdbx_description
1 polymer ?
#
loop_
_entity_poly.entity_id
_entity_poly.type
_entity_poly.pdbx_seq_one_letter_code
_entity_poly.pdbx_strand_id
1 'polypeptide(L)'
;MDLLKAKDELALLKSVLEDMSTDIDNRHHNLYQEAVTIARQVAVQPEMPRIAQRQMHRNNAPAATPEGYFKINLTRVFLDHVLQQLNIRFQDDVFVCYKGISIIPSVLLATDPAWKANVLEFCNHYRQDIPNYAGLQAELLLWERLGDIIPDSLEATLKDIDKDAYVNIYSMLKVLITIPISSASCERSISSLRNLKNYLRNTMTQDRLNGLALMHAHRDMDFDLERIIDLFAELHPRRMRMANIL
;
A
#
# COMPACT_ATOMS: atom_id res chain seq x y z
N MET A 1 12.71 10.51 -11.42
CA MET A 1 11.32 10.50 -10.93
C MET A 1 11.23 11.57 -9.86
N ASP A 2 10.53 12.67 -10.14
CA ASP A 2 10.53 13.89 -9.33
C ASP A 2 9.62 13.70 -8.09
N LEU A 3 10.14 13.00 -7.08
CA LEU A 3 9.45 12.69 -5.82
C LEU A 3 8.96 13.94 -5.07
N LEU A 4 9.60 15.10 -5.33
CA LEU A 4 9.20 16.40 -4.80
C LEU A 4 7.90 16.89 -5.46
N LYS A 5 7.81 16.86 -6.80
CA LYS A 5 6.54 17.15 -7.50
C LYS A 5 5.42 16.21 -7.08
N ALA A 6 5.71 14.92 -6.91
CA ALA A 6 4.73 13.96 -6.44
C ALA A 6 4.23 14.29 -5.02
N LYS A 7 5.07 14.85 -4.15
CA LYS A 7 4.67 15.31 -2.81
C LYS A 7 3.70 16.49 -2.89
N ASP A 8 3.96 17.44 -3.77
CA ASP A 8 3.09 18.61 -3.96
C ASP A 8 1.72 18.21 -4.56
N GLU A 9 1.72 17.32 -5.56
CA GLU A 9 0.50 16.74 -6.13
C GLU A 9 -0.32 15.96 -5.10
N LEU A 10 0.34 15.22 -4.20
CA LEU A 10 -0.32 14.52 -3.10
C LEU A 10 -0.95 15.48 -2.10
N ALA A 11 -0.28 16.59 -1.77
CA ALA A 11 -0.83 17.61 -0.88
C ALA A 11 -2.08 18.25 -1.50
N LEU A 12 -2.04 18.57 -2.79
CA LEU A 12 -3.19 19.08 -3.53
C LEU A 12 -4.35 18.07 -3.54
N LEU A 13 -4.08 16.80 -3.83
CA LEU A 13 -5.10 15.74 -3.84
C LEU A 13 -5.78 15.61 -2.47
N LYS A 14 -5.00 15.60 -1.39
CA LYS A 14 -5.56 15.55 -0.01
C LYS A 14 -6.46 16.74 0.26
N SER A 15 -6.02 17.95 -0.08
CA SER A 15 -6.81 19.17 0.06
C SER A 15 -8.15 19.07 -0.68
N VAL A 16 -8.14 18.62 -1.94
CA VAL A 16 -9.37 18.49 -2.73
C VAL A 16 -10.34 17.48 -2.11
N LEU A 17 -9.83 16.35 -1.60
CA LEU A 17 -10.66 15.33 -0.95
C LEU A 17 -11.22 15.82 0.40
N GLU A 18 -10.46 16.59 1.15
CA GLU A 18 -10.91 17.24 2.38
C GLU A 18 -11.97 18.30 2.09
N ASP A 19 -11.78 19.12 1.05
CA ASP A 19 -12.77 20.09 0.58
C ASP A 19 -14.07 19.41 0.13
N MET A 20 -13.97 18.26 -0.55
CA MET A 20 -15.14 17.45 -0.89
C MET A 20 -15.84 16.90 0.36
N SER A 21 -15.11 16.63 1.44
CA SER A 21 -15.69 16.16 2.70
C SER A 21 -16.39 17.29 3.47
N THR A 22 -15.88 18.53 3.40
CA THR A 22 -16.50 19.68 4.05
C THR A 22 -17.76 20.15 3.32
N ASP A 23 -17.75 20.13 1.98
CA ASP A 23 -18.88 20.47 1.11
C ASP A 23 -19.63 19.23 0.59
N ILE A 24 -19.70 18.17 1.42
CA ILE A 24 -20.19 16.86 0.98
C ILE A 24 -21.63 16.89 0.45
N ASP A 25 -22.47 17.77 0.98
CA ASP A 25 -23.87 17.84 0.56
C ASP A 25 -24.01 18.33 -0.88
N ASN A 26 -23.35 19.42 -1.26
CA ASN A 26 -23.40 19.95 -2.62
C ASN A 26 -22.63 19.06 -3.60
N ARG A 27 -21.44 18.60 -3.21
CA ARG A 27 -20.60 17.75 -4.05
C ARG A 27 -21.25 16.41 -4.34
N HIS A 28 -21.82 15.76 -3.33
CA HIS A 28 -22.56 14.51 -3.50
C HIS A 28 -23.81 14.73 -4.36
N HIS A 29 -24.53 15.83 -4.15
CA HIS A 29 -25.72 16.13 -4.95
C HIS A 29 -25.41 16.19 -6.45
N ASN A 30 -24.36 16.93 -6.83
CA ASN A 30 -23.93 17.05 -8.23
C ASN A 30 -23.56 15.68 -8.82
N LEU A 31 -22.72 14.90 -8.12
CA LEU A 31 -22.34 13.56 -8.55
C LEU A 31 -23.54 12.61 -8.66
N TYR A 32 -24.49 12.72 -7.74
CA TYR A 32 -25.71 11.92 -7.75
C TYR A 32 -26.60 12.27 -8.95
N GLN A 33 -26.77 13.56 -9.27
CA GLN A 33 -27.53 13.96 -10.46
C GLN A 33 -26.92 13.46 -11.76
N GLU A 34 -25.58 13.51 -11.89
CA GLU A 34 -24.87 12.95 -13.04
C GLU A 34 -25.09 11.43 -13.13
N ALA A 35 -24.93 10.70 -12.02
CA ALA A 35 -25.15 9.27 -11.96
C ALA A 35 -26.59 8.88 -12.34
N VAL A 36 -27.59 9.63 -11.85
CA VAL A 36 -29.00 9.44 -12.21
C VAL A 36 -29.24 9.72 -13.70
N THR A 37 -28.59 10.73 -14.26
CA THR A 37 -28.68 11.05 -15.69
C THR A 37 -28.16 9.91 -16.55
N ILE A 38 -27.03 9.32 -16.18
CA ILE A 38 -26.45 8.15 -16.86
C ILE A 38 -27.36 6.92 -16.69
N ALA A 39 -27.87 6.67 -15.47
CA ALA A 39 -28.75 5.54 -15.19
C ALA A 39 -30.06 5.59 -16.02
N ARG A 40 -30.61 6.80 -16.24
CA ARG A 40 -31.79 6.98 -17.09
C ARG A 40 -31.57 6.56 -18.54
N GLN A 41 -30.35 6.72 -19.07
CA GLN A 41 -30.03 6.30 -20.45
C GLN A 41 -30.17 4.79 -20.65
N VAL A 42 -30.00 4.01 -19.57
CA VAL A 42 -30.18 2.55 -19.55
C VAL A 42 -31.50 2.12 -18.89
N ALA A 43 -32.46 3.05 -18.75
CA ALA A 43 -33.78 2.84 -18.14
C ALA A 43 -33.74 2.32 -16.69
N VAL A 44 -32.68 2.64 -15.95
CA VAL A 44 -32.54 2.30 -14.52
C VAL A 44 -32.92 3.50 -13.66
N GLN A 45 -33.78 3.27 -12.67
CA GLN A 45 -34.13 4.28 -11.67
C GLN A 45 -33.30 4.09 -10.39
N PRO A 46 -32.92 5.18 -9.71
CA PRO A 46 -32.23 5.09 -8.45
C PRO A 46 -33.15 4.54 -7.35
N GLU A 47 -32.76 3.42 -6.74
CA GLU A 47 -33.47 2.81 -5.62
C GLU A 47 -32.51 2.52 -4.48
N MET A 48 -33.02 2.51 -3.25
CA MET A 48 -32.25 2.05 -2.10
C MET A 48 -32.04 0.53 -2.17
N PRO A 49 -30.82 0.03 -1.93
CA PRO A 49 -30.58 -1.41 -1.83
C PRO A 49 -31.41 -2.03 -0.71
N ARG A 50 -31.74 -3.32 -0.87
CA ARG A 50 -32.50 -4.07 0.14
C ARG A 50 -31.77 -4.05 1.49
N ILE A 51 -32.44 -3.49 2.49
CA ILE A 51 -31.97 -3.47 3.88
C ILE A 51 -32.21 -4.84 4.51
N ALA A 52 -31.15 -5.55 4.90
CA ALA A 52 -31.27 -6.84 5.56
C ALA A 52 -31.70 -6.65 7.02
N GLN A 53 -32.71 -7.41 7.49
CA GLN A 53 -33.24 -7.26 8.85
C GLN A 53 -32.26 -7.68 9.95
N ARG A 54 -31.32 -8.58 9.63
CA ARG A 54 -30.28 -9.03 10.56
C ARG A 54 -28.92 -8.92 9.85
N GLN A 55 -28.10 -7.96 10.29
CA GLN A 55 -26.73 -7.80 9.83
C GLN A 55 -25.78 -8.08 10.99
N MET A 56 -24.75 -8.90 10.77
CA MET A 56 -23.76 -9.23 11.79
C MET A 56 -22.49 -8.35 11.71
N HIS A 57 -22.23 -7.72 10.57
CA HIS A 57 -20.95 -7.09 10.27
C HIS A 57 -21.02 -5.66 9.72
N ARG A 58 -22.21 -5.13 9.45
CA ARG A 58 -22.44 -3.73 9.05
C ARG A 58 -23.73 -3.22 9.67
N ASN A 59 -23.79 -1.92 9.95
CA ASN A 59 -25.02 -1.26 10.40
C ASN A 59 -25.81 -0.80 9.18
N ASN A 60 -27.13 -0.93 9.24
CA ASN A 60 -28.03 -0.27 8.30
C ASN A 60 -28.10 1.22 8.66
N ALA A 61 -27.36 2.07 7.96
CA ALA A 61 -27.49 3.51 8.16
C ALA A 61 -28.88 3.96 7.67
N PRO A 62 -29.69 4.62 8.52
CA PRO A 62 -31.02 5.05 8.14
C PRO A 62 -30.93 6.17 7.10
N ALA A 63 -31.71 6.07 6.03
CA ALA A 63 -31.83 7.10 5.01
C ALA A 63 -33.27 7.15 4.49
N ALA A 64 -33.78 8.35 4.25
CA ALA A 64 -35.14 8.58 3.75
C ALA A 64 -35.21 8.54 2.21
N THR A 65 -34.09 8.78 1.52
CA THR A 65 -34.02 8.86 0.06
C THR A 65 -32.84 8.02 -0.47
N PRO A 66 -32.90 7.54 -1.73
CA PRO A 66 -31.76 6.88 -2.36
C PRO A 66 -30.49 7.74 -2.35
N GLU A 67 -30.64 9.04 -2.61
CA GLU A 67 -29.53 10.00 -2.55
C GLU A 67 -28.87 10.05 -1.17
N GLY A 68 -29.68 10.20 -0.11
CA GLY A 68 -29.19 10.21 1.26
C GLY A 68 -28.53 8.89 1.66
N TYR A 69 -29.07 7.77 1.18
CA TYR A 69 -28.50 6.45 1.40
C TYR A 69 -27.09 6.34 0.80
N PHE A 70 -26.91 6.72 -0.47
CA PHE A 70 -25.61 6.67 -1.13
C PHE A 70 -24.64 7.70 -0.56
N LYS A 71 -25.10 8.87 -0.12
CA LYS A 71 -24.25 9.85 0.56
C LYS A 71 -23.57 9.25 1.79
N ILE A 72 -24.35 8.59 2.63
CA ILE A 72 -23.86 8.04 3.91
C ILE A 72 -23.04 6.76 3.68
N ASN A 73 -23.55 5.83 2.87
CA ASN A 73 -22.97 4.47 2.78
C ASN A 73 -21.92 4.30 1.68
N LEU A 74 -21.86 5.22 0.72
CA LEU A 74 -20.90 5.19 -0.39
C LEU A 74 -19.94 6.36 -0.28
N THR A 75 -20.42 7.59 -0.45
CA THR A 75 -19.55 8.76 -0.65
C THR A 75 -18.73 9.08 0.59
N ARG A 76 -19.37 9.19 1.77
CA ARG A 76 -18.65 9.44 3.03
C ARG A 76 -17.66 8.32 3.35
N VAL A 77 -18.12 7.07 3.29
CA VAL A 77 -17.26 5.89 3.56
C VAL A 77 -16.06 5.85 2.62
N PHE A 78 -16.26 6.17 1.34
CA PHE A 78 -15.19 6.22 0.36
C PHE A 78 -14.20 7.34 0.65
N LEU A 79 -14.67 8.56 0.89
CA LEU A 79 -13.80 9.71 1.21
C LEU A 79 -12.98 9.45 2.48
N ASP A 80 -13.64 9.01 3.56
CA ASP A 80 -12.98 8.66 4.83
C ASP A 80 -11.90 7.60 4.61
N HIS A 81 -12.23 6.55 3.85
CA HIS A 81 -11.30 5.47 3.57
C HIS A 81 -10.10 5.95 2.75
N VAL A 82 -10.33 6.67 1.64
CA VAL A 82 -9.26 7.15 0.76
C VAL A 82 -8.36 8.13 1.49
N LEU A 83 -8.92 9.10 2.23
CA LEU A 83 -8.15 10.04 3.04
C LEU A 83 -7.32 9.31 4.09
N GLN A 84 -7.90 8.35 4.80
CA GLN A 84 -7.16 7.54 5.77
C GLN A 84 -6.01 6.77 5.10
N GLN A 85 -6.25 6.13 3.96
CA GLN A 85 -5.20 5.39 3.24
C GLN A 85 -4.09 6.32 2.73
N LEU A 86 -4.43 7.48 2.17
CA LEU A 86 -3.45 8.48 1.74
C LEU A 86 -2.62 9.01 2.92
N ASN A 87 -3.27 9.24 4.07
CA ASN A 87 -2.58 9.72 5.27
C ASN A 87 -1.66 8.67 5.87
N ILE A 88 -2.05 7.38 5.88
CA ILE A 88 -1.17 6.29 6.34
C ILE A 88 -0.03 6.05 5.35
N ARG A 89 -0.31 6.05 4.04
CA ARG A 89 0.67 5.69 3.00
C ARG A 89 1.76 6.75 2.81
N PHE A 90 1.40 8.03 2.95
CA PHE A 90 2.27 9.18 2.67
C PHE A 90 2.51 10.03 3.92
N GLN A 91 2.88 9.38 5.02
CA GLN A 91 3.40 10.06 6.22
C GLN A 91 4.80 10.61 5.95
N ASP A 92 5.18 11.68 6.64
CA ASP A 92 6.51 12.29 6.47
C ASP A 92 7.66 11.30 6.70
N ASP A 93 7.50 10.37 7.66
CA ASP A 93 8.48 9.31 7.92
C ASP A 93 8.71 8.40 6.70
N VAL A 94 7.66 8.13 5.90
CA VAL A 94 7.77 7.34 4.67
C VAL A 94 8.60 8.08 3.62
N PHE A 95 8.54 9.42 3.61
CA PHE A 95 9.35 10.23 2.70
C PHE A 95 10.83 10.21 3.06
N VAL A 96 11.19 9.99 4.33
CA VAL A 96 12.60 9.80 4.75
C VAL A 96 13.20 8.58 4.05
N CYS A 97 12.43 7.50 3.88
CA CYS A 97 12.87 6.31 3.15
C CYS A 97 13.23 6.63 1.70
N TYR A 98 12.44 7.48 1.03
CA TYR A 98 12.68 7.87 -0.36
C TYR A 98 13.86 8.84 -0.52
N LYS A 99 14.27 9.57 0.53
CA LYS A 99 15.46 10.44 0.50
C LYS A 99 16.73 9.66 0.16
N GLY A 100 16.81 8.38 0.52
CA GLY A 100 17.94 7.51 0.18
C GLY A 100 18.14 7.30 -1.33
N ILE A 101 17.09 7.49 -2.15
CA ILE A 101 17.19 7.41 -3.63
C ILE A 101 18.16 8.46 -4.20
N SER A 102 18.43 9.54 -3.45
CA SER A 102 19.40 10.58 -3.81
C SER A 102 20.84 10.05 -3.98
N ILE A 103 21.12 8.81 -3.55
CA ILE A 103 22.43 8.18 -3.74
C ILE A 103 22.66 7.63 -5.14
N ILE A 104 21.58 7.42 -5.92
CA ILE A 104 21.66 6.89 -7.27
C ILE A 104 22.25 7.99 -8.19
N PRO A 105 23.30 7.72 -8.97
CA PRO A 105 23.99 8.75 -9.76
C PRO A 105 23.10 9.55 -10.71
N SER A 106 22.18 8.87 -11.44
CA SER A 106 21.17 9.53 -12.28
C SER A 106 20.30 10.54 -11.53
N VAL A 107 20.10 10.32 -10.22
CA VAL A 107 19.35 11.20 -9.33
C VAL A 107 20.29 12.25 -8.74
N LEU A 108 21.53 11.90 -8.42
CA LEU A 108 22.57 12.77 -7.87
C LEU A 108 22.92 13.92 -8.82
N LEU A 109 22.89 13.67 -10.14
CA LEU A 109 23.13 14.70 -11.17
C LEU A 109 21.88 15.54 -11.49
N ALA A 110 20.68 15.03 -11.18
CA ALA A 110 19.40 15.71 -11.44
C ALA A 110 18.85 16.47 -10.22
N THR A 111 19.34 16.17 -9.01
CA THR A 111 18.70 16.57 -7.75
C THR A 111 19.70 17.29 -6.86
N ASP A 112 19.53 18.60 -6.78
CA ASP A 112 19.70 19.45 -5.59
C ASP A 112 21.07 19.40 -4.85
N PRO A 113 21.74 20.55 -4.58
CA PRO A 113 22.88 20.63 -3.66
C PRO A 113 22.65 19.97 -2.28
N ALA A 114 21.39 19.70 -1.90
CA ALA A 114 21.02 19.03 -0.66
C ALA A 114 21.11 17.49 -0.65
N TRP A 115 21.55 16.81 -1.72
CA TRP A 115 21.55 15.32 -1.77
C TRP A 115 22.26 14.65 -0.59
N LYS A 116 23.38 15.22 -0.12
CA LYS A 116 24.12 14.72 1.05
C LYS A 116 23.28 14.82 2.33
N ALA A 117 22.52 15.90 2.50
CA ALA A 117 21.63 16.08 3.64
C ALA A 117 20.49 15.05 3.64
N ASN A 118 19.92 14.78 2.46
CA ASN A 118 18.91 13.73 2.28
C ASN A 118 19.44 12.35 2.63
N VAL A 119 20.66 12.03 2.19
CA VAL A 119 21.33 10.76 2.53
C VAL A 119 21.63 10.66 4.03
N LEU A 120 22.10 11.74 4.66
CA LEU A 120 22.34 11.79 6.10
C LEU A 120 21.06 11.54 6.90
N GLU A 121 19.95 12.15 6.50
CA GLU A 121 18.66 11.95 7.16
C GLU A 121 18.18 10.50 7.03
N PHE A 122 18.30 9.91 5.83
CA PHE A 122 18.03 8.49 5.62
C PHE A 122 18.90 7.60 6.51
N CYS A 123 20.21 7.86 6.58
CA CYS A 123 21.14 7.07 7.40
C CYS A 123 20.87 7.21 8.90
N ASN A 124 20.39 8.37 9.34
CA ASN A 124 19.96 8.58 10.73
C ASN A 124 18.67 7.82 11.04
N HIS A 125 17.72 7.77 10.10
CA HIS A 125 16.50 7.00 10.27
C HIS A 125 16.78 5.49 10.34
N TYR A 126 17.64 4.98 9.45
CA TYR A 126 18.08 3.58 9.42
C TYR A 126 19.36 3.31 10.21
N ARG A 127 19.62 4.07 11.29
CA ARG A 127 20.92 4.08 11.97
C ARG A 127 21.43 2.70 12.38
N GLN A 128 20.53 1.80 12.76
CA GLN A 128 20.84 0.43 13.17
C GLN A 128 21.37 -0.43 12.03
N ASP A 129 20.99 -0.12 10.79
CA ASP A 129 21.39 -0.84 9.58
C ASP A 129 22.68 -0.25 8.96
N ILE A 130 23.17 0.88 9.48
CA ILE A 130 24.38 1.56 8.99
C ILE A 130 25.62 1.09 9.77
N PRO A 131 26.52 0.31 9.12
CA PRO A 131 27.62 -0.39 9.80
C PRO A 131 28.73 0.54 10.30
N ASN A 132 29.07 1.60 9.56
CA ASN A 132 30.16 2.52 9.90
C ASN A 132 29.76 3.99 9.66
N TYR A 133 28.82 4.50 10.44
CA TYR A 133 28.35 5.88 10.30
C TYR A 133 29.46 6.94 10.49
N ALA A 134 30.50 6.66 11.29
CA ALA A 134 31.61 7.58 11.46
C ALA A 134 32.39 7.81 10.15
N GLY A 135 32.48 6.77 9.30
CA GLY A 135 33.11 6.84 7.98
C GLY A 135 32.19 7.35 6.86
N LEU A 136 30.89 7.51 7.11
CA LEU A 136 29.89 7.84 6.09
C LEU A 136 30.26 9.11 5.30
N GLN A 137 30.70 10.17 5.98
CA GLN A 137 31.05 11.43 5.33
C GLN A 137 32.19 11.27 4.31
N ALA A 138 33.20 10.47 4.64
CA ALA A 138 34.33 10.20 3.74
C ALA A 138 33.89 9.36 2.54
N GLU A 139 33.04 8.37 2.79
CA GLU A 139 32.46 7.50 1.76
C GLU A 139 31.60 8.29 0.76
N LEU A 140 30.79 9.25 1.22
CA LEU A 140 29.99 10.12 0.36
C LEU A 140 30.85 11.03 -0.53
N LEU A 141 32.01 11.49 -0.06
CA LEU A 141 32.95 12.28 -0.86
C LEU A 141 33.62 11.44 -1.95
N LEU A 142 33.90 10.16 -1.68
CA LEU A 142 34.41 9.23 -2.67
C LEU A 142 33.34 8.89 -3.70
N TRP A 143 32.10 8.65 -3.23
CA TRP A 143 30.94 8.37 -4.08
C TRP A 143 30.65 9.47 -5.08
N GLU A 144 30.71 10.74 -4.64
CA GLU A 144 30.54 11.92 -5.50
C GLU A 144 31.52 11.95 -6.67
N ARG A 145 32.73 11.42 -6.49
CA ARG A 145 33.76 11.37 -7.54
C ARG A 145 33.56 10.24 -8.54
N LEU A 146 32.75 9.24 -8.20
CA LEU A 146 32.44 8.10 -9.06
C LEU A 146 31.12 8.27 -9.84
N GLY A 147 30.39 9.38 -9.62
CA GLY A 147 29.04 9.59 -10.16
C GLY A 147 28.90 9.39 -11.67
N ASP A 148 29.94 9.67 -12.46
CA ASP A 148 29.91 9.51 -13.92
C ASP A 148 30.12 8.06 -14.41
N ILE A 149 30.58 7.15 -13.54
CA ILE A 149 30.97 5.78 -13.89
C ILE A 149 29.90 4.76 -13.44
N ILE A 150 29.09 5.13 -12.45
CA ILE A 150 28.16 4.21 -11.78
C ILE A 150 26.84 4.10 -12.57
N PRO A 151 26.24 2.89 -12.69
CA PRO A 151 24.97 2.70 -13.39
C PRO A 151 23.78 3.49 -12.78
N ASP A 152 22.84 3.88 -13.65
CA ASP A 152 21.67 4.70 -13.33
C ASP A 152 20.50 3.97 -12.63
N SER A 153 20.67 2.69 -12.27
CA SER A 153 19.62 1.87 -11.65
C SER A 153 20.10 1.20 -10.37
N LEU A 154 19.22 1.16 -9.36
CA LEU A 154 19.52 0.59 -8.04
C LEU A 154 20.06 -0.84 -8.11
N GLU A 155 19.51 -1.67 -9.01
CA GLU A 155 19.94 -3.06 -9.19
C GLU A 155 21.34 -3.16 -9.79
N ALA A 156 21.64 -2.35 -10.81
CA ALA A 156 22.96 -2.36 -11.45
C ALA A 156 24.03 -1.75 -10.52
N THR A 157 23.72 -0.65 -9.84
CA THR A 157 24.60 -0.05 -8.83
C THR A 157 24.95 -1.06 -7.72
N LEU A 158 23.97 -1.84 -7.26
CA LEU A 158 24.20 -2.85 -6.22
C LEU A 158 25.11 -4.01 -6.68
N LYS A 159 25.13 -4.32 -7.99
CA LYS A 159 25.98 -5.39 -8.55
C LYS A 159 27.42 -4.94 -8.76
N ASP A 160 27.62 -3.69 -9.18
CA ASP A 160 28.93 -3.19 -9.62
C ASP A 160 29.73 -2.49 -8.51
N ILE A 161 29.10 -2.20 -7.37
CA ILE A 161 29.74 -1.51 -6.23
C ILE A 161 30.79 -2.37 -5.52
N ASP A 162 31.93 -1.77 -5.21
CA ASP A 162 32.93 -2.34 -4.30
C ASP A 162 32.42 -2.28 -2.85
N LYS A 163 32.13 -3.46 -2.29
CA LYS A 163 31.51 -3.62 -0.97
C LYS A 163 32.46 -3.27 0.17
N ASP A 164 33.76 -3.40 -0.04
CA ASP A 164 34.78 -3.15 0.99
C ASP A 164 35.12 -1.66 1.05
N ALA A 165 35.11 -0.97 -0.10
CA ALA A 165 35.29 0.47 -0.18
C ALA A 165 34.03 1.25 0.24
N TYR A 166 32.84 0.73 -0.05
CA TYR A 166 31.56 1.42 0.14
C TYR A 166 30.59 0.66 1.05
N VAL A 167 31.02 0.38 2.28
CA VAL A 167 30.28 -0.45 3.23
C VAL A 167 28.92 0.16 3.63
N ASN A 168 28.85 1.48 3.85
CA ASN A 168 27.59 2.13 4.25
C ASN A 168 26.63 2.26 3.08
N ILE A 169 27.13 2.71 1.92
CA ILE A 169 26.34 2.87 0.70
C ILE A 169 25.78 1.53 0.26
N TYR A 170 26.59 0.46 0.31
CA TYR A 170 26.11 -0.88 0.00
C TYR A 170 24.96 -1.32 0.92
N SER A 171 25.04 -1.07 2.24
CA SER A 171 23.93 -1.33 3.16
C SER A 171 22.69 -0.49 2.84
N MET A 172 22.86 0.80 2.51
CA MET A 172 21.75 1.65 2.11
C MET A 172 21.03 1.13 0.85
N LEU A 173 21.79 0.74 -0.18
CA LEU A 173 21.22 0.20 -1.42
C LEU A 173 20.40 -1.07 -1.18
N LYS A 174 20.82 -1.93 -0.23
CA LYS A 174 20.01 -3.08 0.21
C LYS A 174 18.73 -2.66 0.91
N VAL A 175 18.79 -1.68 1.81
CA VAL A 175 17.56 -1.19 2.46
C VAL A 175 16.61 -0.64 1.39
N LEU A 176 17.10 0.16 0.45
CA LEU A 176 16.31 0.73 -0.64
C LEU A 176 15.67 -0.33 -1.55
N ILE A 177 16.37 -1.43 -1.88
CA ILE A 177 15.79 -2.47 -2.74
C ILE A 177 14.71 -3.30 -2.03
N THR A 178 14.75 -3.34 -0.70
CA THR A 178 13.70 -3.99 0.11
C THR A 178 12.47 -3.11 0.31
N ILE A 179 12.60 -1.78 0.16
CA ILE A 179 11.46 -0.87 0.19
C ILE A 179 10.68 -1.05 -1.12
N PRO A 180 9.37 -1.34 -1.06
CA PRO A 180 8.54 -1.40 -2.26
C PRO A 180 8.33 0.01 -2.82
N ILE A 181 9.25 0.46 -3.68
CA ILE A 181 9.20 1.76 -4.37
C ILE A 181 8.17 1.72 -5.53
N SER A 182 7.83 0.53 -6.06
CA SER A 182 6.84 0.36 -7.13
C SER A 182 5.63 -0.49 -6.72
N SER A 183 4.44 -0.15 -7.25
CA SER A 183 3.17 -0.83 -7.02
C SER A 183 3.05 -2.21 -7.68
N ALA A 184 3.99 -2.59 -8.55
CA ALA A 184 3.86 -3.76 -9.42
C ALA A 184 3.71 -5.09 -8.64
N SER A 185 4.41 -5.24 -7.50
CA SER A 185 4.23 -6.40 -6.63
C SER A 185 2.86 -6.41 -5.93
N CYS A 186 2.33 -5.23 -5.60
CA CYS A 186 0.99 -5.06 -5.04
C CYS A 186 -0.10 -5.36 -6.07
N GLU A 187 0.11 -5.05 -7.36
CA GLU A 187 -0.88 -5.32 -8.42
C GLU A 187 -1.12 -6.81 -8.63
N ARG A 188 -0.09 -7.65 -8.48
CA ARG A 188 -0.21 -9.12 -8.55
C ARG A 188 -1.03 -9.69 -7.39
N SER A 189 -0.81 -9.20 -6.17
CA SER A 189 -1.58 -9.61 -4.99
C SER A 189 -3.00 -9.05 -5.00
N ILE A 190 -3.20 -7.82 -5.49
CA ILE A 190 -4.52 -7.20 -5.68
C ILE A 190 -5.32 -7.94 -6.76
N SER A 191 -4.71 -8.34 -7.88
CA SER A 191 -5.35 -9.15 -8.92
C SER A 191 -5.79 -10.52 -8.38
N SER A 192 -4.92 -11.17 -7.60
CA SER A 192 -5.22 -12.43 -6.91
C SER A 192 -6.36 -12.26 -5.90
N LEU A 193 -6.34 -11.19 -5.10
CA LEU A 193 -7.41 -10.84 -4.17
C LEU A 193 -8.71 -10.54 -4.89
N ARG A 194 -8.68 -9.88 -6.05
CA ARG A 194 -9.87 -9.60 -6.87
C ARG A 194 -10.52 -10.89 -7.36
N ASN A 195 -9.72 -11.86 -7.79
CA ASN A 195 -10.20 -13.18 -8.19
C ASN A 195 -10.77 -13.98 -7.00
N LEU A 196 -10.11 -13.93 -5.84
CA LEU A 196 -10.61 -14.57 -4.61
C LEU A 196 -11.89 -13.90 -4.08
N LYS A 197 -11.96 -12.57 -4.19
CA LYS A 197 -13.10 -11.72 -3.80
C LYS A 197 -14.05 -11.49 -4.98
N ASN A 198 -14.25 -12.51 -5.83
CA ASN A 198 -15.21 -12.40 -6.92
C ASN A 198 -16.57 -11.91 -6.38
N TYR A 199 -17.13 -10.95 -7.12
CA TYR A 199 -18.14 -9.92 -6.81
C TYR A 199 -19.45 -10.36 -6.09
N LEU A 200 -19.63 -11.63 -5.70
CA LEU A 200 -20.91 -12.20 -5.27
C LEU A 200 -20.95 -12.87 -3.87
N ARG A 201 -19.95 -12.71 -2.97
CA ARG A 201 -19.97 -13.46 -1.68
C ARG A 201 -19.63 -12.63 -0.43
N ASN A 202 -20.67 -12.17 0.27
CA ASN A 202 -20.62 -11.54 1.60
C ASN A 202 -20.70 -12.54 2.77
N THR A 203 -20.04 -13.71 2.69
CA THR A 203 -20.08 -14.71 3.79
C THR A 203 -18.70 -15.15 4.31
N MET A 204 -17.61 -14.58 3.81
CA MET A 204 -16.25 -14.97 4.23
C MET A 204 -15.72 -14.00 5.28
N THR A 205 -15.19 -14.54 6.39
CA THR A 205 -14.49 -13.76 7.42
C THR A 205 -13.10 -13.33 6.91
N GLN A 206 -12.56 -12.25 7.48
CA GLN A 206 -11.27 -11.70 7.09
C GLN A 206 -10.13 -12.72 7.24
N ASP A 207 -10.14 -13.51 8.31
CA ASP A 207 -9.11 -14.55 8.55
C ASP A 207 -9.08 -15.60 7.45
N ARG A 208 -10.27 -16.04 7.00
CA ARG A 208 -10.38 -17.03 5.91
C ARG A 208 -9.92 -16.44 4.58
N LEU A 209 -10.22 -15.18 4.33
CA LEU A 209 -9.76 -14.48 3.12
C LEU A 209 -8.23 -14.36 3.11
N ASN A 210 -7.63 -13.94 4.22
CA ASN A 210 -6.18 -13.80 4.34
C ASN A 210 -5.48 -15.14 4.13
N GLY A 211 -5.99 -16.23 4.74
CA GLY A 211 -5.44 -17.57 4.55
C GLY A 211 -5.50 -18.05 3.10
N LEU A 212 -6.63 -17.84 2.42
CA LEU A 212 -6.78 -18.19 0.98
C LEU A 212 -5.88 -17.34 0.08
N ALA A 213 -5.72 -16.05 0.38
CA ALA A 213 -4.85 -15.15 -0.36
C ALA A 213 -3.38 -15.58 -0.26
N LEU A 214 -2.93 -15.96 0.94
CA LEU A 214 -1.57 -16.49 1.15
C LEU A 214 -1.34 -17.79 0.38
N MET A 215 -2.28 -18.74 0.43
CA MET A 215 -2.18 -19.98 -0.34
C MET A 215 -2.14 -19.73 -1.85
N HIS A 216 -2.94 -18.78 -2.36
CA HIS A 216 -2.95 -18.45 -3.77
C HIS A 216 -1.67 -17.73 -4.22
N ALA A 217 -1.14 -16.80 -3.41
CA ALA A 217 0.11 -16.09 -3.70
C ALA A 217 1.32 -17.02 -3.69
N HIS A 218 1.29 -18.06 -2.86
CA HIS A 218 2.35 -19.04 -2.67
C HIS A 218 1.98 -20.44 -3.18
N ARG A 219 1.20 -20.51 -4.27
CA ARG A 219 0.77 -21.75 -4.91
C ARG A 219 1.92 -22.68 -5.34
N ASP A 220 3.11 -22.13 -5.54
CA ASP A 220 4.29 -22.87 -6.00
C ASP A 220 5.22 -23.27 -4.83
N MET A 221 4.82 -23.01 -3.57
CA MET A 221 5.50 -23.58 -2.40
C MET A 221 4.98 -25.00 -2.12
N ASP A 222 5.90 -25.94 -1.94
CA ASP A 222 5.57 -27.27 -1.46
C ASP A 222 5.24 -27.23 0.04
N PHE A 223 4.07 -27.75 0.39
CA PHE A 223 3.61 -27.87 1.77
C PHE A 223 3.66 -29.33 2.22
N ASP A 224 4.23 -29.58 3.40
CA ASP A 224 4.11 -30.85 4.08
C ASP A 224 2.67 -31.02 4.62
N LEU A 225 1.86 -31.75 3.86
CA LEU A 225 0.46 -31.99 4.18
C LEU A 225 0.28 -32.75 5.49
N GLU A 226 1.21 -33.64 5.82
CA GLU A 226 1.13 -34.50 7.01
C GLU A 226 1.31 -33.65 8.27
N ARG A 227 2.31 -32.76 8.25
CA ARG A 227 2.50 -31.77 9.33
C ARG A 227 1.32 -30.82 9.48
N ILE A 228 0.67 -30.43 8.39
CA ILE A 228 -0.53 -29.58 8.46
C ILE A 228 -1.71 -30.33 9.10
N ILE A 229 -1.88 -31.61 8.78
CA ILE A 229 -2.94 -32.46 9.36
C ILE A 229 -2.70 -32.61 10.87
N ASP A 230 -1.49 -32.90 11.29
CA ASP A 230 -1.13 -33.02 12.71
C ASP A 230 -1.40 -31.72 13.46
N LEU A 231 -0.94 -30.59 12.92
CA LEU A 231 -1.14 -29.27 13.51
C LEU A 231 -2.64 -28.90 13.58
N PHE A 232 -3.43 -29.27 12.57
CA PHE A 232 -4.88 -29.08 12.61
C PHE A 232 -5.55 -29.95 13.68
N ALA A 233 -5.10 -31.19 13.84
CA ALA A 233 -5.60 -32.11 14.85
C ALA A 233 -5.34 -31.61 16.28
N GLU A 234 -4.14 -31.06 16.52
CA GLU A 234 -3.75 -30.45 17.79
C GLU A 234 -4.54 -29.18 18.12
N LEU A 235 -4.77 -28.31 17.13
CA LEU A 235 -5.50 -27.04 17.32
C LEU A 235 -7.01 -27.24 17.46
N HIS A 236 -7.56 -28.30 16.87
CA HIS A 236 -9.00 -28.58 16.86
C HIS A 236 -9.36 -30.00 17.33
N PRO A 237 -8.98 -30.39 18.55
CA PRO A 237 -9.17 -31.74 19.06
C PRO A 237 -10.66 -32.12 19.19
N ARG A 238 -11.56 -31.13 19.32
CA ARG A 238 -13.01 -31.35 19.33
C ARG A 238 -13.59 -31.72 17.97
N ARG A 239 -12.96 -31.29 16.87
CA ARG A 239 -13.38 -31.64 15.50
C ARG A 239 -12.85 -32.99 15.04
N MET A 240 -11.78 -33.47 15.68
CA MET A 240 -11.22 -34.81 15.49
C MET A 240 -11.95 -35.90 16.29
N ARG A 241 -12.78 -35.51 17.27
CA ARG A 241 -13.71 -36.44 17.92
C ARG A 241 -14.80 -36.78 16.92
N MET A 242 -14.67 -37.90 16.23
CA MET A 242 -15.84 -38.57 15.68
C MET A 242 -16.78 -38.81 16.86
N ALA A 243 -17.91 -38.09 16.88
CA ALA A 243 -19.01 -38.52 17.71
C ALA A 243 -19.37 -39.92 17.22
N ASN A 244 -19.08 -40.94 18.03
CA ASN A 244 -19.65 -42.27 17.85
C ASN A 244 -21.16 -42.10 17.96
N ILE A 245 -21.80 -41.84 16.82
CA ILE A 245 -23.24 -41.94 16.66
C ILE A 245 -23.50 -43.44 16.51
N LEU A 246 -23.59 -44.12 17.65
CA LEU A 246 -24.28 -45.40 17.80
C LEU A 246 -25.54 -45.14 18.63
#